data_AF-A0A0P9LNZ8-F1
#
_entry.id   AF-A0A0P9LNZ8-F1
#
_cell.length_a   1.000
_cell.length_b   1.000
_cell.length_c   1.000
_cell.angle_alpha   90.00
_cell.angle_beta   90.00
_cell.angle_gamma   90.00
#
_symmetry.space_group_name_H-M   'P 1'
#
loop_
_entity.id
_entity.type
_entity.pdbx_description
1 polymer ?
#
loop_
_entity_poly.entity_id
_entity_poly.type
_entity_poly.pdbx_seq_one_letter_code
_entity_poly.pdbx_strand_id
1 'polypeptide(L)'
;REGTVMSQRTIQAHLPLRAIAKLYIQSVEQQWHEDAQLPLKNYLGTLSGFDLAKVDSPEEWATTALDQHGFLIQQFTRMLALFNDTYGHVFARDAGDIDLKDVVHNDRILVVLIPALEISSTEAATLGRLYVSQLAMILS
;
A
#
# COMPACT_ATOMS: atom_id res chain seq x y z
N ARG A 1 -5.46 -9.24 -20.71
CA ARG A 1 -4.62 -9.27 -19.49
C ARG A 1 -4.10 -7.86 -19.31
N GLU A 2 -4.69 -7.07 -18.44
CA GLU A 2 -4.18 -5.73 -18.14
C GLU A 2 -2.80 -5.88 -17.48
N GLY A 3 -1.76 -5.35 -18.13
CA GLY A 3 -0.37 -5.44 -17.72
C GLY A 3 -0.04 -4.48 -16.59
N THR A 4 -0.85 -4.46 -15.53
CA THR A 4 -0.65 -3.58 -14.39
C THR A 4 0.47 -4.17 -13.52
N VAL A 5 1.64 -3.53 -13.54
CA VAL A 5 2.76 -3.91 -12.67
C VAL A 5 2.40 -3.55 -11.23
N MET A 6 2.59 -4.49 -10.31
CA MET A 6 2.47 -4.22 -8.88
C MET A 6 3.62 -3.31 -8.45
N SER A 7 3.29 -2.06 -8.15
CA SER A 7 4.25 -1.02 -7.76
C SER A 7 3.67 -0.16 -6.64
N GLN A 8 4.51 0.63 -5.97
CA GLN A 8 4.05 1.57 -4.93
C GLN A 8 3.05 2.59 -5.49
N ARG A 9 3.20 3.01 -6.77
CA ARG A 9 2.20 3.87 -7.42
C ARG A 9 0.88 3.16 -7.65
N THR A 10 0.92 1.90 -8.04
CA THR A 10 -0.28 1.07 -8.21
C THR A 10 -1.03 0.98 -6.89
N ILE A 11 -0.32 0.79 -5.78
CA ILE A 11 -0.91 0.80 -4.42
C ILE A 11 -1.50 2.18 -4.11
N GLN A 12 -0.75 3.26 -4.29
CA GLN A 12 -1.23 4.62 -4.03
C GLN A 12 -2.49 4.97 -4.83
N ALA A 13 -2.56 4.57 -6.10
CA ALA A 13 -3.71 4.81 -6.97
C ALA A 13 -4.98 4.08 -6.48
N HIS A 14 -4.82 2.95 -5.79
CA HIS A 14 -5.92 2.15 -5.26
C HIS A 14 -6.23 2.39 -3.79
N LEU A 15 -5.44 3.21 -3.08
CA LEU A 15 -5.69 3.55 -1.68
C LEU A 15 -6.98 4.34 -1.41
N PRO A 16 -7.40 5.31 -2.25
CA PRO A 16 -8.61 6.08 -1.98
C PRO A 16 -9.84 5.17 -1.87
N LEU A 17 -10.74 5.45 -0.93
CA LEU A 17 -11.96 4.66 -0.72
C LEU A 17 -12.74 4.40 -2.01
N ARG A 18 -12.80 5.40 -2.89
CA ARG A 18 -13.43 5.29 -4.22
C ARG A 18 -12.78 4.24 -5.12
N ALA A 19 -11.46 4.13 -5.09
CA ALA A 19 -10.75 3.13 -5.86
C ALA A 19 -10.93 1.73 -5.27
N ILE A 20 -10.92 1.60 -3.93
CA ILE A 20 -11.21 0.34 -3.24
C ILE A 20 -12.64 -0.15 -3.55
N ALA A 21 -13.63 0.74 -3.48
CA ALA A 21 -15.03 0.42 -3.81
C ALA A 21 -15.17 -0.04 -5.27
N LYS A 22 -14.51 0.64 -6.22
CA LYS A 22 -14.46 0.21 -7.62
C LYS A 22 -13.80 -1.15 -7.79
N LEU A 23 -12.72 -1.43 -7.06
CA LEU A 23 -12.04 -2.72 -7.10
C LEU A 23 -12.96 -3.83 -6.56
N TYR A 24 -13.74 -3.55 -5.52
CA TYR A 24 -14.76 -4.47 -5.02
C TYR A 24 -15.85 -4.74 -6.07
N ILE A 25 -16.42 -3.70 -6.67
CA ILE A 25 -17.44 -3.84 -7.73
C ILE A 25 -16.88 -4.68 -8.88
N GLN A 26 -15.68 -4.34 -9.37
CA GLN A 26 -15.00 -5.10 -10.41
C GLN A 26 -14.82 -6.57 -10.02
N SER A 27 -14.44 -6.84 -8.77
CA SER A 27 -14.23 -8.22 -8.29
C SER A 27 -15.52 -9.04 -8.32
N VAL A 28 -16.67 -8.43 -8.02
CA VAL A 28 -17.99 -9.06 -8.06
C VAL A 28 -18.44 -9.26 -9.51
N GLU A 29 -18.34 -8.24 -10.34
CA GLU A 29 -18.74 -8.29 -11.76
C GLU A 29 -17.93 -9.32 -12.56
N GLN A 30 -16.63 -9.39 -12.30
CA GLN A 30 -15.73 -10.32 -12.99
C GLN A 30 -15.62 -11.68 -12.29
N GLN A 31 -16.42 -11.92 -11.24
CA GLN A 31 -16.46 -13.18 -10.51
C GLN A 31 -15.06 -13.67 -10.09
N TRP A 32 -14.28 -12.77 -9.47
CA TRP A 32 -12.97 -13.13 -8.92
C TRP A 32 -13.09 -14.23 -7.86
N HIS A 33 -11.98 -14.89 -7.53
CA HIS A 33 -11.98 -15.88 -6.45
C HIS A 33 -12.42 -15.24 -5.12
N GLU A 34 -13.14 -15.99 -4.28
CA GLU A 34 -13.69 -15.50 -3.01
C GLU A 34 -12.61 -14.91 -2.09
N ASP A 35 -11.43 -15.54 -2.03
CA ASP A 35 -10.29 -15.06 -1.24
C ASP A 35 -9.82 -13.65 -1.61
N ALA A 36 -10.04 -13.20 -2.85
CA ALA A 36 -9.73 -11.84 -3.28
C ALA A 36 -10.87 -10.85 -2.98
N GLN A 37 -12.12 -11.32 -3.03
CA GLN A 37 -13.30 -10.48 -2.77
C GLN A 37 -13.52 -10.23 -1.27
N LEU A 38 -13.31 -11.26 -0.45
CA LEU A 38 -13.66 -11.28 0.96
C LEU A 38 -12.96 -10.16 1.76
N PRO A 39 -11.65 -9.86 1.58
CA PRO A 39 -11.00 -8.77 2.28
C PRO A 39 -11.59 -7.40 1.93
N LEU A 40 -11.92 -7.16 0.65
CA LEU A 40 -12.52 -5.91 0.19
C LEU A 40 -13.91 -5.72 0.79
N LYS A 41 -14.74 -6.78 0.73
CA LYS A 41 -16.09 -6.79 1.31
C LYS A 41 -16.05 -6.54 2.81
N ASN A 42 -15.17 -7.23 3.53
CA ASN A 42 -15.05 -7.08 4.98
C ASN A 42 -14.58 -5.68 5.34
N TYR A 43 -13.55 -5.16 4.67
CA TYR A 43 -13.08 -3.80 4.93
C TYR A 43 -14.20 -2.76 4.76
N LEU A 44 -14.86 -2.76 3.60
CA LEU A 44 -15.96 -1.84 3.31
C LEU A 44 -17.14 -2.03 4.28
N GLY A 45 -17.47 -3.26 4.65
CA GLY A 45 -18.54 -3.57 5.61
C GLY A 45 -18.23 -3.20 7.06
N THR A 46 -16.95 -3.11 7.43
CA THR A 46 -16.52 -2.67 8.77
C THR A 46 -16.40 -1.14 8.90
N LEU A 47 -16.40 -0.42 7.78
CA LEU A 47 -16.26 1.03 7.77
C LEU A 47 -17.56 1.68 8.27
N SER A 48 -17.48 2.35 9.43
CA SER A 48 -18.66 2.94 10.07
C SER A 48 -19.38 3.94 9.16
N GLY A 49 -20.67 3.70 8.92
CA GLY A 49 -21.50 4.52 8.04
C GLY A 49 -21.38 4.21 6.55
N PHE A 50 -20.57 3.20 6.16
CA PHE A 50 -20.52 2.73 4.78
C PHE A 50 -21.59 1.65 4.55
N ASP A 51 -22.45 1.88 3.56
CA ASP A 51 -23.47 0.91 3.14
C ASP A 51 -23.01 0.19 1.86
N LEU A 52 -22.76 -1.11 1.97
CA LEU A 52 -22.36 -1.95 0.83
C LEU A 52 -23.41 -1.98 -0.28
N ALA A 53 -24.69 -1.77 0.03
CA ALA A 53 -25.75 -1.71 -0.99
C ALA A 53 -25.66 -0.45 -1.87
N LYS A 54 -24.90 0.57 -1.42
CA LYS A 54 -24.70 1.85 -2.10
C LYS A 54 -23.27 2.03 -2.59
N VAL A 55 -22.54 0.93 -2.74
CA VAL A 55 -21.11 0.95 -3.11
C VAL A 55 -20.87 1.59 -4.49
N ASP A 56 -21.87 1.60 -5.36
CA ASP A 56 -21.86 2.19 -6.70
C ASP A 56 -22.32 3.66 -6.74
N SER A 57 -22.78 4.23 -5.61
CA SER A 57 -23.27 5.61 -5.49
C SER A 57 -22.43 6.45 -4.50
N PRO A 58 -21.23 6.92 -4.89
CA PRO A 58 -20.33 7.67 -4.00
C PRO A 58 -20.88 8.95 -3.38
N GLU A 59 -21.88 9.55 -4.01
CA GLU A 59 -22.62 10.73 -3.52
C GLU A 59 -23.52 10.43 -2.33
N GLU A 60 -23.90 9.16 -2.13
CA GLU A 60 -24.73 8.71 -1.02
C GLU A 60 -23.92 8.21 0.18
N TRP A 61 -22.59 8.16 0.06
CA TRP A 61 -21.73 7.69 1.14
C TRP A 61 -21.74 8.66 2.31
N ALA A 62 -21.85 8.13 3.52
CA ALA A 62 -21.79 8.95 4.72
C ALA A 62 -20.42 9.65 4.81
N THR A 63 -20.44 10.94 5.15
CA THR A 63 -19.21 11.72 5.40
C THR A 63 -18.34 11.06 6.47
N THR A 64 -18.94 10.42 7.47
CA THR A 64 -18.21 9.67 8.49
C THR A 64 -17.34 8.55 7.92
N ALA A 65 -17.83 7.81 6.91
CA ALA A 65 -17.04 6.75 6.28
C ALA A 65 -15.84 7.34 5.52
N LEU A 66 -16.06 8.45 4.80
CA LEU A 66 -15.00 9.18 4.10
C LEU A 66 -13.93 9.70 5.06
N ASP A 67 -14.33 10.30 6.17
CA ASP A 67 -13.42 10.83 7.18
C ASP A 67 -12.63 9.72 7.87
N GLN A 68 -13.30 8.64 8.30
CA GLN A 68 -12.65 7.49 8.93
C GLN A 68 -11.59 6.87 8.02
N HIS A 69 -11.94 6.62 6.76
CA HIS A 69 -10.96 6.16 5.78
C HIS A 69 -9.84 7.18 5.57
N GLY A 70 -10.18 8.47 5.47
CA GLY A 70 -9.23 9.57 5.33
C GLY A 70 -8.16 9.60 6.42
N PHE A 71 -8.56 9.46 7.69
CA PHE A 71 -7.62 9.42 8.82
C PHE A 71 -6.69 8.20 8.78
N LEU A 72 -7.20 7.04 8.35
CA LEU A 72 -6.38 5.83 8.21
C LEU A 72 -5.33 6.02 7.11
N ILE A 73 -5.72 6.48 5.93
CA ILE A 73 -4.78 6.59 4.80
C ILE A 73 -3.71 7.67 5.01
N GLN A 74 -4.03 8.75 5.74
CA GLN A 74 -3.06 9.81 6.06
C GLN A 74 -1.80 9.29 6.75
N GLN A 75 -1.90 8.19 7.50
CA GLN A 75 -0.76 7.53 8.15
C GLN A 75 0.21 6.92 7.14
N PHE A 76 -0.29 6.49 5.98
CA PHE A 76 0.49 5.86 4.92
C PHE A 76 0.93 6.87 3.85
N THR A 77 0.15 7.92 3.59
CA THR A 77 0.42 8.89 2.50
C THR A 77 1.82 9.49 2.57
N ARG A 78 2.28 9.92 3.75
CA ARG A 78 3.62 10.51 3.91
C ARG A 78 4.72 9.52 3.55
N MET A 79 4.60 8.29 4.07
CA MET A 79 5.56 7.21 3.82
C MET A 79 5.61 6.87 2.33
N LEU A 80 4.45 6.72 1.70
CA LEU A 80 4.31 6.38 0.29
C LEU A 80 4.84 7.49 -0.63
N ALA A 81 4.58 8.77 -0.32
CA ALA A 81 5.13 9.91 -1.06
C ALA A 81 6.67 9.95 -0.97
N LEU A 82 7.24 9.73 0.21
CA LEU A 82 8.68 9.68 0.41
C LEU A 82 9.34 8.60 -0.48
N PHE A 83 8.73 7.43 -0.59
CA PHE A 83 9.24 6.35 -1.45
C PHE A 83 9.11 6.65 -2.94
N ASN A 84 7.98 7.22 -3.35
CA ASN A 84 7.73 7.44 -4.77
C ASN A 84 8.50 8.65 -5.33
N ASP A 85 8.64 9.70 -4.53
CA ASP A 85 9.10 11.01 -5.01
C ASP A 85 10.56 11.26 -4.59
N THR A 86 10.87 11.13 -3.29
CA THR A 86 12.23 11.38 -2.78
C THR A 86 13.18 10.23 -3.11
N TYR A 87 12.75 8.98 -2.89
CA TYR A 87 13.57 7.78 -3.06
C TYR A 87 13.16 6.92 -4.26
N GLY A 88 12.36 7.45 -5.20
CA GLY A 88 11.87 6.68 -6.34
C GLY A 88 12.97 6.17 -7.28
N HIS A 89 14.18 6.77 -7.20
CA HIS A 89 15.37 6.32 -7.91
C HIS A 89 16.05 5.11 -7.23
N VAL A 90 15.82 4.91 -5.93
CA VAL A 90 16.30 3.75 -5.15
C VAL A 90 15.27 2.62 -5.21
N PHE A 91 14.01 2.93 -4.95
CA PHE A 91 12.90 2.00 -5.04
C PHE A 91 12.32 2.03 -6.46
N ALA A 92 13.13 1.59 -7.42
CA ALA A 92 12.81 1.62 -8.83
C ALA A 92 11.45 0.94 -9.14
N ARG A 93 10.80 1.39 -10.21
CA ARG A 93 9.45 0.98 -10.62
C ARG A 93 9.33 -0.51 -11.01
N ASP A 94 10.47 -1.16 -11.25
CA ASP A 94 10.59 -2.50 -11.82
C ASP A 94 11.32 -3.44 -10.84
N ALA A 95 11.90 -4.54 -11.34
CA ALA A 95 12.79 -5.38 -10.55
C ALA A 95 14.01 -4.58 -10.09
N GLY A 96 14.10 -4.29 -8.80
CA GLY A 96 15.28 -3.64 -8.22
C GLY A 96 16.53 -4.52 -8.36
N ASP A 97 17.70 -3.90 -8.46
CA ASP A 97 18.99 -4.62 -8.57
C ASP A 97 19.30 -5.49 -7.34
N ILE A 98 18.65 -5.19 -6.20
CA ILE A 98 18.83 -5.86 -4.92
C ILE A 98 17.51 -6.55 -4.55
N ASP A 99 17.55 -7.87 -4.46
CA ASP A 99 16.49 -8.68 -3.85
C ASP A 99 16.89 -9.04 -2.41
N LEU A 100 16.15 -8.51 -1.44
CA LEU A 100 16.38 -8.78 -0.01
C LEU A 100 16.21 -10.26 0.33
N LYS A 101 15.39 -11.02 -0.42
CA LYS A 101 15.26 -12.47 -0.24
C LYS A 101 16.53 -13.19 -0.66
N ASP A 102 17.09 -12.85 -1.82
CA ASP A 102 18.38 -13.36 -2.30
C ASP A 102 19.52 -13.01 -1.33
N VAL A 103 19.52 -11.80 -0.76
CA VAL A 103 20.51 -11.40 0.25
C VAL A 103 20.50 -12.34 1.45
N VAL A 104 19.31 -12.65 1.99
CA VAL A 104 19.16 -13.52 3.16
C VAL A 104 19.46 -14.99 2.83
N HIS A 105 18.97 -15.50 1.70
CA HIS A 105 19.07 -16.94 1.39
C HIS A 105 20.46 -17.36 0.86
N ASN A 106 21.21 -16.42 0.30
CA ASN A 106 22.52 -16.68 -0.30
C ASN A 106 23.67 -16.00 0.47
N ASP A 107 23.47 -15.68 1.75
CA ASP A 107 24.47 -15.10 2.66
C ASP A 107 25.21 -13.88 2.08
N ARG A 108 24.49 -13.01 1.36
CA ARG A 108 25.09 -11.82 0.77
C ARG A 108 25.17 -10.69 1.79
N ILE A 109 26.16 -9.83 1.61
CA ILE A 109 26.34 -8.65 2.45
C ILE A 109 25.58 -7.48 1.82
N LEU A 110 24.60 -6.95 2.56
CA LEU A 110 23.88 -5.71 2.21
C LEU A 110 24.22 -4.61 3.21
N VAL A 111 24.66 -3.45 2.71
CA VAL A 111 24.91 -2.25 3.51
C VAL A 111 23.94 -1.15 3.07
N VAL A 112 23.11 -0.69 3.99
CA VAL A 112 22.16 0.42 3.76
C VAL A 112 22.62 1.64 4.55
N LEU A 113 22.91 2.74 3.85
CA LEU A 113 23.28 4.01 4.47
C LEU A 113 22.06 4.93 4.52
N ILE A 114 21.67 5.36 5.72
CA ILE A 114 20.59 6.33 5.92
C ILE A 114 21.23 7.72 6.09
N PRO A 115 20.88 8.72 5.26
CA PRO A 115 21.49 10.05 5.29
C PRO A 115 20.94 10.90 6.45
N ALA A 116 21.21 10.50 7.69
CA ALA A 116 20.62 11.07 8.90
C ALA A 116 20.92 12.56 9.15
N LEU A 117 21.87 13.15 8.41
CA LEU A 117 22.19 14.59 8.48
C LEU A 117 21.37 15.45 7.51
N GLU A 118 20.78 14.83 6.49
CA GLU A 118 20.03 15.54 5.43
C GLU A 118 18.51 15.46 5.64
N ILE A 119 18.06 14.50 6.45
CA ILE A 119 16.63 14.22 6.65
C ILE A 119 16.24 14.31 8.13
N SER A 120 14.94 14.48 8.38
CA SER A 120 14.44 14.49 9.75
C SER A 120 14.60 13.11 10.41
N SER A 121 14.69 13.09 11.75
CA SER A 121 14.76 11.85 12.53
C SER A 121 13.57 10.91 12.26
N THR A 122 12.39 11.48 12.04
CA THR A 122 11.16 10.74 11.70
C THR A 122 11.27 10.03 10.35
N GLU A 123 11.83 10.70 9.34
CA GLU A 123 12.03 10.12 8.00
C GLU A 123 13.10 9.03 8.04
N ALA A 124 14.22 9.29 8.72
CA ALA A 124 15.29 8.30 8.92
C ALA A 124 14.74 7.03 9.60
N ALA A 125 13.95 7.18 10.65
CA ALA A 125 13.33 6.06 11.33
C ALA A 125 12.32 5.30 10.45
N THR A 126 11.64 6.00 9.54
CA THR A 126 10.69 5.39 8.60
C THR A 126 11.41 4.52 7.57
N LEU A 127 12.52 4.99 7.01
CA LEU A 127 13.38 4.18 6.14
C LEU A 127 13.93 2.95 6.85
N GLY A 128 14.47 3.13 8.06
CA GLY A 128 14.99 2.01 8.86
C GLY A 128 13.93 0.97 9.18
N ARG A 129 12.73 1.41 9.60
CA ARG A 129 11.59 0.51 9.86
C ARG A 129 11.19 -0.29 8.63
N LEU A 130 11.23 0.29 7.44
CA LEU A 130 10.91 -0.44 6.20
C LEU A 130 11.85 -1.62 5.99
N TYR A 131 13.18 -1.40 6.06
CA TYR A 131 14.15 -2.49 5.88
C TYR A 131 14.03 -3.57 6.95
N VAL A 132 13.88 -3.17 8.22
CA VAL A 132 13.69 -4.13 9.33
C VAL A 132 12.41 -4.93 9.14
N SER A 133 11.31 -4.30 8.71
CA SER A 133 10.04 -4.99 8.46
C SER A 133 10.13 -5.96 7.29
N GLN A 134 10.81 -5.58 6.20
CA GLN A 134 11.04 -6.49 5.07
C GLN A 134 11.89 -7.69 5.49
N LEU A 135 12.98 -7.48 6.22
CA LEU A 135 13.81 -8.57 6.73
C LEU A 135 13.01 -9.49 7.64
N ALA A 136 12.19 -8.94 8.55
CA ALA A 136 11.34 -9.74 9.42
C ALA A 136 10.33 -10.59 8.63
N MET A 137 9.70 -10.03 7.59
CA MET A 137 8.76 -10.76 6.72
C MET A 137 9.43 -11.85 5.87
N ILE A 138 10.71 -11.67 5.50
CA ILE A 138 11.46 -12.69 4.73
C ILE A 138 11.87 -13.85 5.64
N LEU A 139 12.11 -13.57 6.92
CA LEU A 139 12.54 -14.56 7.91
C LEU A 139 11.37 -15.31 8.57
N SER A 140 10.16 -14.77 8.51
CA SER A 140 8.92 -15.38 9.03
C SER A 140 8.34 -16.41 8.07
#